data_AF-A0A1W9TSM0-F1
#
_entry.id   AF-A0A1W9TSM0-F1
#
_cell.length_a   1.000
_cell.length_b   1.000
_cell.length_c   1.000
_cell.angle_alpha   90.00
_cell.angle_beta   90.00
_cell.angle_gamma   90.00
#
_symmetry.space_group_name_H-M   'P 1'
#
loop_
_entity.id
_entity.type
_entity.pdbx_description
1 polymer ?
#
loop_
_entity_poly.entity_id
_entity_poly.type
_entity_poly.pdbx_seq_one_letter_code
_entity_poly.pdbx_strand_id
1 'polypeptide(L)'
;MNERAEKLAERLRTFNSQVMTFVENCTEENWHKICAREEWTIGVVVRHIGANHYDIIEMAQMIVDQKTLPEMTMDQIIRMANEHARE
;
A
#
# COMPACT_ATOMS: atom_id res chain seq x y z
N MET A 1 21.38 13.41 5.61
CA MET A 1 20.03 13.10 5.07
C MET A 1 19.38 14.40 4.64
N ASN A 2 18.50 14.35 3.63
CA ASN A 2 17.77 15.53 3.15
C ASN A 2 16.52 15.74 4.03
N GLU A 3 16.28 16.96 4.51
CA GLU A 3 15.11 17.32 5.33
C GLU A 3 13.78 16.87 4.70
N ARG A 4 13.66 16.95 3.37
CA ARG A 4 12.49 16.47 2.62
C ARG A 4 12.31 14.96 2.76
N ALA A 5 13.41 14.19 2.72
CA ALA A 5 13.38 12.74 2.88
C ALA A 5 12.99 12.34 4.31
N GLU A 6 13.52 13.05 5.32
CA GLU A 6 13.17 12.83 6.72
C GLU A 6 11.67 13.10 6.98
N LYS A 7 11.13 14.22 6.47
CA LYS A 7 9.70 14.53 6.57
C LYS A 7 8.82 13.48 5.88
N LEU A 8 9.25 12.97 4.72
CA LEU A 8 8.51 11.91 4.03
C LEU A 8 8.52 10.60 4.83
N ALA A 9 9.68 10.21 5.36
CA ALA A 9 9.82 9.02 6.19
C ALA A 9 8.96 9.11 7.46
N GLU A 10 8.87 10.28 8.08
CA GLU A 10 8.03 10.49 9.26
C GLU A 10 6.54 10.37 8.95
N ARG A 11 6.10 10.93 7.80
CA ARG A 11 4.71 10.77 7.34
C ARG A 11 4.37 9.31 7.06
N LEU A 12 5.28 8.55 6.45
CA LEU A 12 5.08 7.12 6.19
C LEU A 12 5.01 6.32 7.49
N ARG A 13 5.89 6.58 8.46
CA ARG A 13 5.83 5.95 9.80
C ARG A 13 4.51 6.25 10.50
N THR A 14 4.08 7.51 10.49
CA THR A 14 2.80 7.93 11.10
C THR A 14 1.62 7.20 10.44
N PHE A 15 1.57 7.18 9.11
CA PHE A 15 0.53 6.48 8.36
C PHE A 15 0.53 4.97 8.66
N ASN A 16 1.69 4.33 8.68
CA ASN A 16 1.81 2.92 9.01
C ASN A 16 1.26 2.61 10.41
N SER A 17 1.62 3.40 11.42
CA SER A 17 1.11 3.22 12.78
C SER A 17 -0.42 3.38 12.85
N GLN A 18 -0.99 4.32 12.09
CA GLN A 18 -2.44 4.52 12.01
C GLN A 18 -3.14 3.32 11.37
N VAL A 19 -2.60 2.79 10.25
CA VAL A 19 -3.13 1.59 9.61
C VAL A 19 -3.05 0.40 10.56
N MET A 20 -1.89 0.16 11.19
CA MET A 20 -1.73 -0.95 12.14
C MET A 20 -2.72 -0.86 13.31
N THR A 21 -2.88 0.33 13.89
CA THR A 21 -3.86 0.57 14.97
C THR A 21 -5.28 0.27 14.51
N PHE A 22 -5.64 0.67 13.28
CA PHE A 22 -6.93 0.35 12.70
C PHE A 22 -7.14 -1.16 12.53
N VAL A 23 -6.15 -1.86 11.95
CA VAL A 23 -6.20 -3.32 11.72
C VAL A 23 -6.37 -4.07 13.03
N GLU A 24 -5.57 -3.73 14.04
CA GLU A 24 -5.58 -4.41 15.36
C GLU A 24 -6.91 -4.23 16.10
N ASN A 25 -7.62 -3.13 15.86
CA ASN A 25 -8.89 -2.82 16.51
C ASN A 25 -10.12 -3.06 15.60
N CYS A 26 -9.92 -3.57 14.38
CA CYS A 26 -11.01 -3.81 13.45
C CYS A 26 -11.79 -5.07 13.85
N THR A 27 -13.11 -4.93 13.97
CA THR A 27 -14.00 -6.04 14.29
C THR A 27 -14.25 -6.91 13.07
N GLU A 28 -14.58 -8.19 13.29
CA GLU A 28 -14.94 -9.12 12.21
C GLU A 28 -16.03 -8.55 11.29
N GLU A 29 -17.09 -7.98 11.85
CA GLU A 29 -18.16 -7.36 11.05
C GLU A 29 -17.63 -6.20 10.18
N ASN A 30 -16.72 -5.38 10.70
CA ASN A 30 -16.19 -4.24 9.97
C ASN A 30 -15.30 -4.68 8.81
N TRP A 31 -14.56 -5.80 8.93
CA TRP A 31 -13.74 -6.33 7.85
C TRP A 31 -14.51 -6.54 6.54
N HIS A 32 -15.80 -6.86 6.64
CA HIS A 32 -16.68 -7.12 5.50
C HIS A 32 -17.42 -5.88 4.98
N LYS A 33 -17.29 -4.71 5.61
CA LYS A 33 -17.94 -3.47 5.16
C LYS A 33 -17.27 -2.92 3.91
N ILE A 34 -18.07 -2.34 3.01
CA ILE A 34 -17.57 -1.73 1.78
C ILE A 34 -17.06 -0.31 2.05
N CYS A 35 -15.85 -0.03 1.61
CA CYS A 35 -15.32 1.33 1.51
C CYS A 35 -15.94 2.01 0.28
N ALA A 36 -16.68 3.10 0.49
CA ALA A 36 -17.46 3.75 -0.57
C ALA A 36 -16.61 4.30 -1.73
N ARG A 37 -15.34 4.63 -1.50
CA ARG A 37 -14.45 5.18 -2.52
C ARG A 37 -13.74 4.09 -3.32
N GLU A 38 -13.34 3.02 -2.65
CA GLU A 38 -12.59 1.91 -3.23
C GLU A 38 -13.50 0.82 -3.80
N GLU A 39 -14.80 0.84 -3.44
CA GLU A 39 -15.81 -0.17 -3.82
C GLU A 39 -15.44 -1.61 -3.40
N TRP A 40 -14.47 -1.74 -2.49
CA TRP A 40 -13.98 -2.99 -1.93
C TRP A 40 -14.27 -3.09 -0.44
N THR A 41 -14.23 -4.32 0.10
CA THR A 41 -14.30 -4.50 1.55
C THR A 41 -13.10 -3.88 2.24
N ILE A 42 -13.25 -3.49 3.50
CA ILE A 42 -12.14 -3.02 4.34
C ILE A 42 -10.98 -4.02 4.32
N GLY A 43 -11.28 -5.32 4.37
CA GLY A 43 -10.28 -6.40 4.29
C GLY A 43 -9.43 -6.34 3.03
N VAL A 44 -10.07 -6.20 1.87
CA VAL A 44 -9.37 -6.09 0.58
C VAL A 44 -8.52 -4.83 0.53
N VAL A 45 -9.03 -3.68 1.00
CA VAL A 45 -8.28 -2.42 1.00
C VAL A 45 -7.03 -2.51 1.88
N VAL A 46 -7.17 -3.03 3.10
CA VAL A 46 -6.03 -3.22 4.02
C VAL A 46 -5.02 -4.21 3.46
N ARG A 47 -5.48 -5.35 2.92
CA ARG A 47 -4.60 -6.31 2.23
C ARG A 47 -3.83 -5.62 1.12
N HIS A 48 -4.49 -4.78 0.31
CA HIS A 48 -3.86 -4.05 -0.78
C HIS A 48 -2.78 -3.06 -0.30
N ILE A 49 -3.04 -2.34 0.81
CA ILE A 49 -2.02 -1.49 1.45
C ILE A 49 -0.83 -2.32 1.92
N GLY A 50 -1.10 -3.48 2.54
CA GLY A 50 -0.10 -4.38 3.07
C GLY A 50 0.71 -5.11 2.00
N ALA A 51 0.12 -5.58 0.90
CA ALA A 51 0.79 -6.45 -0.07
C ALA A 51 1.92 -5.73 -0.83
N ASN A 52 1.71 -4.46 -1.17
CA ASN A 52 2.60 -3.72 -2.08
C ASN A 52 3.94 -3.28 -1.45
N HIS A 53 4.14 -3.45 -0.13
CA HIS A 53 5.36 -2.93 0.52
C HIS A 53 6.64 -3.63 0.04
N TYR A 54 6.57 -4.92 -0.33
CA TYR A 54 7.72 -5.66 -0.87
C TYR A 54 8.18 -5.08 -2.21
N ASP A 55 7.25 -4.88 -3.14
CA ASP A 55 7.54 -4.33 -4.47
C ASP A 55 8.10 -2.90 -4.37
N ILE A 56 7.55 -2.08 -3.46
CA ILE A 56 8.04 -0.71 -3.24
C ILE A 56 9.47 -0.70 -2.68
N ILE A 57 9.80 -1.61 -1.75
CA ILE A 57 11.17 -1.72 -1.22
C ILE A 57 12.14 -2.16 -2.31
N GLU A 58 11.75 -3.12 -3.14
CA GLU A 58 12.57 -3.55 -4.28
C GLU A 58 12.82 -2.40 -5.26
N MET A 59 11.78 -1.65 -5.64
CA MET A 59 11.92 -0.46 -6.51
C MET A 59 12.81 0.61 -5.86
N ALA A 60 12.69 0.84 -4.55
CA ALA A 60 13.56 1.77 -3.84
C ALA A 60 15.02 1.32 -3.89
N GLN A 61 15.29 0.02 -3.74
CA GLN A 61 16.64 -0.53 -3.87
C GLN A 61 17.17 -0.39 -5.30
N MET A 62 16.33 -0.60 -6.31
CA MET A 62 16.71 -0.37 -7.71
C MET A 62 17.15 1.08 -7.97
N ILE A 63 16.47 2.06 -7.37
CA ILE A 63 16.85 3.47 -7.46
C ILE A 63 18.23 3.70 -6.83
N VAL A 64 18.49 3.13 -5.65
CA VAL A 64 19.79 3.22 -4.97
C VAL A 64 20.89 2.59 -5.82
N ASP A 65 20.61 1.44 -6.42
CA ASP A 65 21.52 0.71 -7.30
C ASP A 65 21.66 1.34 -8.70
N GLN A 66 20.93 2.43 -9.00
CA GLN A 66 20.87 3.09 -10.30
C GLN A 66 20.41 2.15 -11.44
N LYS A 67 19.55 1.17 -11.11
CA LYS A 67 18.92 0.27 -12.07
C LYS A 67 17.67 0.91 -12.67
N THR A 68 17.36 0.55 -13.90
CA THR A 68 16.11 0.97 -14.57
C THR A 68 14.92 0.35 -13.87
N LEU A 69 13.97 1.17 -13.44
CA LEU A 69 12.70 0.71 -12.89
C LEU A 69 11.86 -0.02 -13.95
N PRO A 70 11.02 -0.99 -13.55
CA PRO A 70 10.11 -1.63 -14.48
C PRO A 70 9.14 -0.61 -15.08
N GLU A 71 8.78 -0.80 -16.35
CA GLU A 71 7.71 -0.03 -16.96
C GLU A 71 6.38 -0.39 -16.31
N MET A 72 5.66 0.63 -15.83
CA MET A 72 4.39 0.46 -15.15
C MET A 72 3.37 1.42 -15.75
N THR A 73 2.43 0.85 -16.49
CA THR A 73 1.27 1.55 -17.02
C THR A 73 0.13 1.54 -16.01
N MET A 74 -0.74 2.55 -16.05
CA MET A 74 -1.93 2.58 -15.19
C MET A 74 -2.83 1.37 -15.40
N ASP A 75 -2.92 0.85 -16.63
CA ASP A 75 -3.71 -0.34 -16.93
C ASP A 75 -3.14 -1.61 -16.27
N GLN A 76 -1.80 -1.74 -16.19
CA GLN A 76 -1.16 -2.82 -15.45
C GLN A 76 -1.47 -2.72 -13.95
N ILE A 77 -1.40 -1.52 -13.38
CA ILE A 77 -1.72 -1.27 -11.97
C ILE A 77 -3.17 -1.62 -11.67
N ILE A 78 -4.12 -1.15 -12.49
CA ILE A 78 -5.55 -1.42 -12.33
C ILE A 78 -5.83 -2.92 -12.44
N ARG A 79 -5.21 -3.61 -13.40
CA ARG A 79 -5.37 -5.06 -13.54
C ARG A 79 -4.86 -5.81 -12.32
N MET A 80 -3.63 -5.52 -11.88
CA MET A 80 -3.03 -6.14 -10.70
C MET A 80 -3.87 -5.90 -9.43
N ALA A 81 -4.36 -4.68 -9.25
CA ALA A 81 -5.19 -4.34 -8.09
C ALA A 81 -6.52 -5.11 -8.09
N ASN A 82 -7.15 -5.26 -9.26
CA ASN A 82 -8.37 -6.07 -9.42
C ASN A 82 -8.12 -7.58 -9.23
N GLU A 83 -6.95 -8.09 -9.60
CA GLU A 83 -6.55 -9.48 -9.33
C GLU A 83 -6.37 -9.69 -7.82
N HIS A 84 -5.61 -8.82 -7.15
CA HIS A 84 -5.44 -8.86 -5.70
C HIS A 84 -6.74 -8.73 -4.91
N ALA A 85 -7.75 -8.02 -5.45
CA ALA A 85 -9.06 -7.88 -4.82
C ALA A 85 -9.91 -9.15 -4.83
N ARG A 86 -9.58 -10.14 -5.68
CA ARG A 86 -10.33 -11.41 -5.83
C ARG A 86 -9.74 -12.57 -5.04
N GLU A 87 -8.51 -12.43 -4.57
CA GLU A 87 -7.79 -13.39 -3.73
C GLU A 87 -8.12 -13.21 -2.25
#